data_AF-A0A4Y9QIN0-F1
#
_entry.id   AF-A0A4Y9QIN0-F1
#
_cell.length_a   1.000
_cell.length_b   1.000
_cell.length_c   1.000
_cell.angle_alpha   90.00
_cell.angle_beta   90.00
_cell.angle_gamma   90.00
#
_symmetry.space_group_name_H-M   'P 1'
#
loop_
_entity.id
_entity.type
_entity.pdbx_description
1 polymer ?
#
loop_
_entity_poly.entity_id
_entity_poly.type
_entity_poly.pdbx_seq_one_letter_code
_entity_poly.pdbx_strand_id
1 'polypeptide(L)'
;DVARMIGAPVFHVNGDDPEACVRVARLAVEYRQAFKKDVVVDLVCYRRRGHNEGDDPSMTQPLMYDIIDRKRSVRKLYTEALVGRGDITLAEAEEALKDYRGQLERAFAETHDAQETSKPEPVMDPRTAQESQVKTAITPEVLKTIGDAHVSFPPDFTPHPKLQKMLERRAAMASEGGIDWAMGELLAFGSLLMEGVPVRLAGQDSRRGTFVQRHSVLIDRETGAEYTPLANLTEDQAKFFVYDSLLSEYAALGFEYGYSVANQKALVLWEAQFGDFVDGAQMVIDEFISSGEAKWGQRSGVVMLLPHGLEGQGPDHSSGRIERFLQLSAENNMTVANCTTPGNYFHLLRRQALSDVHRPLVVFTPKSLLRAKAAVSAVEDFTEQGFRPVLPDSGVGGEPLDDAALRRVLLCSGKVAYDLMAQRESDGTADVAVVRVEQLYPLPAEQIRAELERYPNATDVVWVQEEPMNMGAWQFMAVNLPEHLPEGRTFRRVSRRASASPAVGSAKVHDVEQRQLVAEAFAD
;
A
#
# COMPACT_ATOMS: atom_id res chain seq x y z
N ASP A 1 -5.75 5.97 31.57
CA ASP A 1 -7.12 6.44 31.25
C ASP A 1 -7.62 6.08 29.86
N VAL A 2 -6.88 6.34 28.77
CA VAL A 2 -7.33 6.04 27.39
C VAL A 2 -7.87 4.61 27.19
N ALA A 3 -7.23 3.60 27.79
CA ALA A 3 -7.65 2.20 27.69
C ALA A 3 -9.06 1.91 28.22
N ARG A 4 -9.64 2.80 29.04
CA ARG A 4 -11.02 2.66 29.52
C ARG A 4 -12.04 2.78 28.38
N MET A 5 -11.69 3.42 27.26
CA MET A 5 -12.58 3.57 26.10
C MET A 5 -13.04 2.22 25.52
N ILE A 6 -12.20 1.17 25.62
CA ILE A 6 -12.51 -0.21 25.18
C ILE A 6 -12.96 -1.11 26.35
N GLY A 7 -13.14 -0.52 27.53
CA GLY A 7 -13.45 -1.25 28.77
C GLY A 7 -12.35 -2.24 29.16
N ALA A 8 -11.08 -1.91 28.94
CA ALA A 8 -9.96 -2.71 29.42
C ALA A 8 -9.73 -2.45 30.92
N PRO A 9 -9.52 -3.49 31.74
CA PRO A 9 -9.08 -3.30 33.12
C PRO A 9 -7.67 -2.70 33.16
N VAL A 10 -7.44 -1.81 34.12
CA VAL A 10 -6.13 -1.16 34.35
C VAL A 10 -5.67 -1.47 35.76
N PHE A 11 -4.49 -2.08 35.88
CA PHE A 11 -3.84 -2.35 37.15
C PHE A 11 -2.66 -1.40 37.35
N HIS A 12 -2.76 -0.51 38.33
CA HIS A 12 -1.64 0.32 38.76
C HIS A 12 -0.86 -0.43 39.84
N VAL A 13 0.42 -0.71 39.61
CA VAL A 13 1.24 -1.50 40.53
C VAL A 13 2.57 -0.81 40.81
N ASN A 14 2.98 -0.80 42.07
CA ASN A 14 4.24 -0.18 42.50
C ASN A 14 5.42 -1.04 42.05
N GLY A 15 6.32 -0.49 41.24
CA GLY A 15 7.50 -1.18 40.75
C GLY A 15 8.54 -1.54 41.81
N ASP A 16 8.47 -0.95 43.01
CA ASP A 16 9.30 -1.34 44.15
C ASP A 16 8.79 -2.64 44.84
N ASP A 17 7.62 -3.17 44.46
CA ASP A 17 7.06 -4.45 44.96
C ASP A 17 7.00 -5.51 43.84
N PRO A 18 8.05 -6.33 43.68
CA PRO A 18 8.11 -7.31 42.60
C PRO A 18 7.09 -8.45 42.75
N GLU A 19 6.65 -8.80 43.97
CA GLU A 19 5.64 -9.84 44.17
C GLU A 19 4.26 -9.37 43.68
N ALA A 20 3.89 -8.13 43.99
CA ALA A 20 2.67 -7.53 43.46
C ALA A 20 2.71 -7.42 41.93
N CYS A 21 3.85 -7.01 41.36
CA CYS A 21 4.04 -6.94 39.90
C CYS A 21 3.80 -8.29 39.23
N VAL A 22 4.40 -9.37 39.74
CA VAL A 22 4.21 -10.72 39.19
C VAL A 22 2.77 -11.20 39.34
N ARG A 23 2.14 -10.91 40.48
CA ARG A 23 0.73 -11.27 40.72
C ARG A 23 -0.21 -10.58 39.73
N VAL A 24 -0.02 -9.29 39.51
CA VAL A 24 -0.79 -8.51 38.53
C VAL A 24 -0.54 -8.99 37.10
N ALA A 25 0.71 -9.31 36.75
CA ALA A 25 1.03 -9.85 35.42
C ALA A 25 0.32 -11.18 35.14
N ARG A 26 0.29 -12.11 36.11
CA ARG A 26 -0.46 -13.38 35.99
C ARG A 26 -1.95 -13.13 35.81
N LEU A 27 -2.54 -12.27 36.66
CA LEU A 27 -3.95 -11.90 36.57
C LEU A 27 -4.31 -11.26 35.23
N ALA A 28 -3.44 -10.41 34.68
CA ALA A 28 -3.64 -9.79 33.37
C ALA A 28 -3.71 -10.83 32.25
N VAL A 29 -2.82 -11.83 32.27
CA VAL A 29 -2.83 -12.94 31.29
C VAL A 29 -4.07 -13.81 31.48
N GLU A 30 -4.42 -14.16 32.72
CA GLU A 30 -5.64 -14.92 33.04
C GLU A 30 -6.90 -14.22 32.53
N TYR A 31 -7.02 -12.90 32.75
CA TYR A 31 -8.12 -12.10 32.22
C TYR A 31 -8.15 -12.12 30.69
N ARG A 32 -7.01 -11.88 30.04
CA ARG A 32 -6.90 -11.95 28.57
C ARG A 32 -7.33 -13.33 28.06
N GLN A 33 -6.94 -14.41 28.73
CA GLN A 33 -7.32 -15.76 28.35
C GLN A 33 -8.82 -16.04 28.57
N ALA A 34 -9.40 -15.57 29.67
CA ALA A 34 -10.82 -15.77 29.97
C ALA A 34 -11.73 -14.98 29.02
N PHE A 35 -11.38 -13.73 28.70
CA PHE A 35 -12.29 -12.81 28.01
C PHE A 35 -11.86 -12.42 26.59
N LYS A 36 -10.62 -12.73 26.19
CA LYS A 36 -10.04 -12.32 24.89
C LYS A 36 -10.10 -10.81 24.66
N LYS A 37 -9.90 -10.03 25.73
CA LYS A 37 -9.86 -8.57 25.74
C LYS A 37 -8.52 -8.05 26.25
N ASP A 38 -8.21 -6.82 25.85
CA ASP A 38 -7.04 -6.07 26.29
C ASP A 38 -7.02 -5.85 27.81
N VAL A 39 -5.81 -5.77 28.36
CA VAL A 39 -5.52 -5.45 29.77
C VAL A 39 -4.31 -4.51 29.80
N VAL A 40 -4.35 -3.50 30.68
CA VAL A 40 -3.21 -2.59 30.87
C VAL A 40 -2.63 -2.75 32.27
N VAL A 41 -1.30 -2.91 32.33
CA VAL A 41 -0.54 -2.87 33.57
C VAL A 41 0.29 -1.59 33.58
N ASP A 42 -0.07 -0.66 34.47
CA ASP A 42 0.69 0.56 34.72
C ASP A 42 1.71 0.29 35.83
N LEU A 43 2.94 -0.01 35.42
CA LEU A 43 4.07 -0.25 36.31
C LEU A 43 4.68 1.08 36.74
N VAL A 44 4.26 1.57 37.90
CA VAL A 44 4.72 2.85 38.44
C VAL A 44 6.14 2.70 38.96
N CYS A 45 7.11 3.22 38.22
CA CYS A 45 8.54 3.16 38.54
C CYS A 45 9.22 4.53 38.40
N TYR A 46 10.56 4.54 38.35
CA TYR A 46 11.35 5.74 38.13
C TYR A 46 12.53 5.44 37.20
N ARG A 47 13.02 6.46 36.50
CA ARG A 47 14.22 6.37 35.67
C ARG A 47 15.45 6.76 36.51
N ARG A 48 16.40 5.84 36.70
CA ARG A 48 17.55 6.06 37.59
C ARG A 48 18.56 7.07 37.03
N ARG A 49 18.67 7.19 35.70
CA ARG A 49 19.58 8.08 34.98
C ARG A 49 18.79 9.09 34.13
N GLY A 50 19.49 9.95 33.39
CA GLY A 50 18.91 10.83 32.37
C GLY A 50 18.17 10.09 31.26
N HIS A 51 17.65 10.83 30.28
CA HIS A 51 16.89 10.23 29.17
C HIS A 51 17.75 9.26 28.36
N ASN A 52 19.02 9.59 28.22
CA ASN A 52 20.11 8.72 27.82
C ASN A 52 21.24 8.85 28.86
N GLU A 53 22.29 8.05 28.74
CA GLU A 53 23.38 7.98 29.73
C GLU A 53 24.23 9.26 29.83
N GLY A 54 24.22 10.11 28.81
CA GLY A 54 24.95 11.38 28.78
C GLY A 54 24.14 12.60 29.24
N ASP A 55 22.85 12.42 29.48
CA ASP A 55 21.91 13.47 29.87
C ASP A 55 21.94 13.69 31.40
N ASP A 56 21.99 14.95 31.83
CA ASP A 56 21.89 15.35 33.24
C ASP A 56 20.47 15.86 33.55
N PRO A 57 19.62 15.01 34.13
CA PRO A 57 18.22 15.36 34.36
C PRO A 57 18.02 16.25 35.59
N SER A 58 19.04 16.45 36.43
CA SER A 58 18.95 17.34 37.58
C SER A 58 18.74 18.80 37.15
N MET A 59 19.16 19.15 35.93
CA MET A 59 18.96 20.47 35.33
C MET A 59 17.48 20.84 35.17
N THR A 60 16.60 19.85 35.01
CA THR A 60 15.17 20.08 34.72
C THR A 60 14.22 19.42 35.71
N GLN A 61 14.65 18.38 36.45
CA GLN A 61 13.89 17.74 37.52
C GLN A 61 14.70 17.55 38.83
N PRO A 62 15.29 18.61 39.41
CA PRO A 62 16.25 18.50 40.51
C PRO A 62 15.69 17.79 41.74
N LEU A 63 14.50 18.18 42.21
CA LEU A 63 13.88 17.58 43.40
C LEU A 63 13.53 16.10 43.21
N MET A 64 13.16 15.69 41.99
CA MET A 64 12.87 14.30 41.69
C MET A 64 14.16 13.46 41.77
N TYR A 65 15.27 13.95 41.23
CA TYR A 65 16.54 13.24 41.27
C TYR A 65 17.17 13.26 42.66
N ASP A 66 16.99 14.32 43.45
CA ASP A 66 17.35 14.33 44.88
C ASP A 66 16.67 13.19 45.67
N ILE A 67 15.41 12.89 45.34
CA ILE A 67 14.68 11.76 45.94
C ILE A 67 15.24 10.44 45.40
N ILE A 68 15.39 10.31 44.08
CA ILE A 68 15.87 9.08 43.42
C ILE A 68 17.27 8.68 43.95
N ASP A 69 18.16 9.64 44.17
CA ASP A 69 19.52 9.40 44.68
C ASP A 69 19.51 8.79 46.08
N ARG A 70 18.53 9.17 46.90
CA ARG A 70 18.32 8.61 48.25
C ARG A 70 17.60 7.26 48.22
N LYS A 71 16.98 6.85 47.11
CA LYS A 71 16.31 5.55 47.00
C LYS A 71 17.33 4.41 46.82
N ARG A 72 17.18 3.37 47.63
CA ARG A 72 17.79 2.05 47.41
C ARG A 72 17.10 1.39 46.20
N SER A 73 17.84 0.57 45.45
CA SER A 73 17.27 -0.14 44.30
C SER A 73 16.29 -1.22 44.73
N VAL A 74 15.31 -1.52 43.87
CA VAL A 74 14.33 -2.61 44.06
C VAL A 74 15.02 -3.93 44.40
N ARG A 75 16.11 -4.27 43.68
CA ARG A 75 16.92 -5.46 43.97
C ARG A 75 17.37 -5.51 45.42
N LYS A 76 17.95 -4.41 45.94
CA LYS A 76 18.45 -4.35 47.32
C LYS A 76 17.30 -4.46 48.32
N LEU A 77 16.21 -3.74 48.09
CA LEU A 77 15.02 -3.80 48.95
C LEU A 77 14.45 -5.22 49.03
N TYR A 78 14.33 -5.91 47.90
CA TYR A 78 13.78 -7.26 47.87
C TYR A 78 14.72 -8.30 48.47
N THR A 79 16.04 -8.19 48.23
CA THR A 79 17.04 -9.03 48.92
C THR A 79 16.95 -8.86 50.43
N GLU A 80 16.90 -7.62 50.93
CA GLU A 80 16.75 -7.34 52.37
C GLU A 80 15.46 -7.92 52.94
N ALA A 81 14.36 -7.87 52.17
CA ALA A 81 13.08 -8.46 52.57
C ALA A 81 13.13 -9.99 52.67
N LEU A 82 13.70 -10.69 51.66
CA LEU A 82 13.82 -12.15 51.66
C LEU A 82 14.74 -12.64 52.79
N VAL A 83 15.87 -11.97 53.01
CA VAL A 83 16.76 -12.26 54.14
C VAL A 83 16.05 -12.01 55.48
N GLY A 84 15.32 -10.91 55.59
CA GLY A 84 14.54 -10.59 56.80
C GLY A 84 13.42 -11.60 57.10
N ARG A 85 12.86 -12.25 56.07
CA ARG A 85 11.87 -13.34 56.20
C ARG A 85 12.49 -14.70 56.48
N GLY A 86 13.80 -14.86 56.23
CA GLY A 86 14.50 -16.12 56.32
C GLY A 86 14.32 -17.03 55.09
N ASP A 87 13.84 -16.48 53.97
CA ASP A 87 13.67 -17.23 52.71
C ASP A 87 15.02 -17.57 52.07
N ILE A 88 16.01 -16.71 52.30
CA ILE A 88 17.41 -16.88 51.89
C ILE A 88 18.34 -16.31 52.96
N THR A 89 19.59 -16.74 52.96
CA THR A 89 20.69 -16.17 53.73
C THR A 89 21.40 -15.06 52.96
N LEU A 90 22.17 -14.23 53.67
CA LEU A 90 23.00 -13.19 53.03
C LEU A 90 24.06 -13.81 52.10
N ALA A 91 24.63 -14.95 52.49
CA ALA A 91 25.63 -15.66 51.69
C ALA A 91 25.05 -16.13 50.34
N GLU A 92 23.85 -16.71 50.35
CA GLU A 92 23.16 -17.13 49.12
C GLU A 92 22.85 -15.94 48.21
N ALA A 93 22.45 -14.79 48.78
CA ALA A 93 22.20 -13.57 48.00
C ALA A 93 23.47 -13.01 47.34
N GLU A 94 24.61 -13.02 48.05
CA GLU A 94 25.91 -12.60 47.53
C GLU A 94 26.44 -13.55 46.46
N GLU A 95 26.28 -14.86 46.67
CA GLU A 95 26.66 -15.88 45.72
C GLU A 95 25.86 -15.75 44.41
N ALA A 96 24.54 -15.58 44.49
CA ALA A 96 23.70 -15.37 43.32
C ALA A 96 24.10 -14.10 42.52
N LEU A 97 24.48 -13.02 43.21
CA LEU A 97 24.97 -11.81 42.56
C LEU A 97 26.33 -12.03 41.89
N LYS A 98 27.22 -12.78 42.54
CA LYS A 98 28.54 -13.12 42.01
C LYS A 98 28.42 -14.01 40.78
N ASP A 99 27.55 -15.01 40.82
CA ASP A 99 27.28 -15.88 39.69
C ASP A 99 26.76 -15.09 38.48
N TYR A 100 25.77 -14.20 38.69
CA TYR A 100 25.27 -13.33 37.61
C TYR A 100 26.37 -12.44 37.00
N ARG A 101 27.24 -11.86 37.81
CA ARG A 101 28.40 -11.10 37.32
C ARG A 101 29.36 -11.97 36.51
N GLY A 102 29.66 -13.17 37.00
CA GLY A 102 30.51 -14.13 36.28
C GLY A 102 29.89 -14.60 34.96
N GLN A 103 28.56 -14.70 34.87
CA GLN A 103 27.87 -14.96 33.59
C GLN A 103 28.02 -13.79 32.62
N LEU A 104 27.84 -12.54 33.08
CA LEU A 104 28.04 -11.35 32.26
C LEU A 104 29.49 -11.20 31.78
N GLU A 105 30.46 -11.45 32.65
CA GLU A 105 31.90 -11.40 32.31
C GLU A 105 32.26 -12.44 31.25
N ARG A 106 31.73 -13.68 31.38
CA ARG A 106 31.91 -14.72 30.37
C ARG A 106 31.29 -14.34 29.03
N ALA A 107 30.03 -13.90 29.03
CA ALA A 107 29.36 -13.45 27.81
C ALA A 107 30.09 -12.27 27.15
N PHE A 108 30.61 -11.34 27.95
CA PHE A 108 31.42 -10.23 27.45
C PHE A 108 32.73 -10.71 26.81
N ALA A 109 33.45 -11.64 27.44
CA ALA A 109 34.66 -12.23 26.89
C ALA A 109 34.37 -12.99 25.58
N GLU A 110 33.37 -13.87 25.57
CA GLU A 110 32.96 -14.65 24.41
C GLU A 110 32.55 -13.76 23.22
N THR A 111 31.83 -12.66 23.47
CA THR A 111 31.45 -11.71 22.42
C THR A 111 32.61 -10.84 21.95
N HIS A 112 33.57 -10.51 22.83
CA HIS A 112 34.78 -9.79 22.45
C HIS A 112 35.69 -10.66 21.57
N ASP A 113 35.86 -11.93 21.91
CA ASP A 113 36.64 -12.89 21.14
C ASP A 113 35.98 -13.21 19.78
N ALA A 114 34.65 -13.10 19.68
CA ALA A 114 33.89 -13.30 18.44
C ALA A 114 33.87 -12.09 17.48
N GLN A 115 34.46 -10.93 17.85
CA GLN A 115 34.42 -9.69 17.05
C GLN A 115 35.16 -9.76 15.70
N GLU A 116 35.88 -10.84 15.38
CA GLU A 116 36.48 -11.03 14.04
C GLU A 116 35.46 -11.40 12.95
N THR A 117 34.18 -11.63 13.29
CA THR A 117 33.12 -11.87 12.30
C THR A 117 32.32 -10.59 12.05
N SER A 118 32.42 -10.02 10.85
CA SER A 118 31.67 -8.83 10.45
C SER A 118 30.17 -9.01 10.73
N LYS A 119 29.55 -8.07 11.43
CA LYS A 119 28.09 -8.05 11.64
C LYS A 119 27.40 -8.17 10.27
N PRO A 120 26.50 -9.13 10.04
CA PRO A 120 25.73 -9.15 8.80
C PRO A 120 24.86 -7.90 8.78
N GLU A 121 25.13 -6.98 7.85
CA GLU A 121 24.23 -5.89 7.55
C GLU A 121 22.87 -6.46 7.10
N PRO A 122 21.75 -5.76 7.35
CA PRO A 122 20.47 -6.15 6.78
C PRO A 122 20.62 -6.25 5.26
N VAL A 123 20.42 -7.45 4.70
CA VAL A 123 20.57 -7.67 3.26
C VAL A 123 19.20 -7.47 2.61
N MET A 124 19.07 -6.34 1.90
CA MET A 124 17.97 -6.11 0.95
C MET A 124 17.94 -7.20 -0.11
N ASP A 125 16.76 -7.59 -0.58
CA ASP A 125 16.67 -8.40 -1.80
C ASP A 125 17.31 -7.63 -2.97
N PRO A 126 18.38 -8.13 -3.60
CA PRO A 126 19.01 -7.39 -4.69
C PRO A 126 18.12 -7.30 -5.94
N ARG A 127 17.07 -8.15 -6.01
CA ARG A 127 16.20 -8.25 -7.17
C ARG A 127 15.16 -7.15 -7.21
N THR A 128 14.71 -6.82 -8.42
CA THR A 128 13.52 -5.98 -8.62
C THR A 128 12.27 -6.84 -8.75
N ALA A 129 11.10 -6.29 -8.44
CA ALA A 129 9.82 -6.97 -8.71
C ALA A 129 9.61 -7.26 -10.21
N GLN A 130 10.33 -6.59 -11.12
CA GLN A 130 10.26 -6.86 -12.56
C GLN A 130 11.09 -8.08 -12.99
N GLU A 131 12.11 -8.45 -12.21
CA GLU A 131 12.92 -9.64 -12.48
C GLU A 131 12.22 -10.93 -12.10
N SER A 132 11.14 -10.85 -11.31
CA SER A 132 10.30 -12.01 -10.99
C SER A 132 9.49 -12.42 -12.22
N GLN A 133 9.80 -13.59 -12.78
CA GLN A 133 9.06 -14.18 -13.90
C GLN A 133 7.79 -14.85 -13.40
N VAL A 134 6.70 -14.09 -13.37
CA VAL A 134 5.39 -14.57 -12.89
C VAL A 134 4.40 -14.67 -14.04
N LYS A 135 3.84 -15.87 -14.26
CA LYS A 135 2.70 -16.03 -15.17
C LYS A 135 1.43 -15.53 -14.48
N THR A 136 0.89 -14.43 -14.99
CA THR A 136 -0.30 -13.79 -14.40
C THR A 136 -1.57 -13.99 -15.23
N ALA A 137 -1.48 -14.49 -16.47
CA ALA A 137 -2.65 -14.83 -17.27
C ALA A 137 -3.45 -15.99 -16.65
N ILE A 138 -4.77 -15.93 -16.75
CA ILE A 138 -5.71 -16.97 -16.30
C ILE A 138 -6.39 -17.64 -17.51
N THR A 139 -7.13 -18.72 -17.29
CA THR A 139 -7.89 -19.35 -18.38
C THR A 139 -9.27 -18.72 -18.55
N PRO A 140 -9.90 -18.81 -19.74
CA PRO A 140 -11.28 -18.37 -19.93
C PRO A 140 -12.27 -19.03 -18.95
N GLU A 141 -12.02 -20.28 -18.55
CA GLU A 141 -12.87 -21.02 -17.59
C GLU A 141 -12.81 -20.38 -16.19
N VAL A 142 -11.64 -19.97 -15.73
CA VAL A 142 -11.48 -19.25 -14.47
C VAL A 142 -12.23 -17.91 -14.53
N LEU A 143 -12.05 -17.18 -15.63
CA LEU A 143 -12.70 -15.89 -15.85
C LEU A 143 -14.22 -16.02 -15.81
N LYS A 144 -14.76 -17.03 -16.50
CA LYS A 144 -16.19 -17.37 -16.49
C LYS A 144 -16.70 -17.79 -15.12
N THR A 145 -15.97 -18.65 -14.40
CA THR A 145 -16.34 -19.08 -13.04
C THR A 145 -16.54 -17.89 -12.10
N ILE A 146 -15.64 -16.90 -12.16
CA ILE A 146 -15.72 -15.68 -11.35
C ILE A 146 -16.88 -14.78 -11.80
N GLY A 147 -17.12 -14.68 -13.11
CA GLY A 147 -18.29 -13.97 -13.66
C GLY A 147 -19.60 -14.57 -13.18
N ASP A 148 -19.78 -15.88 -13.34
CA ASP A 148 -21.00 -16.62 -13.00
C ASP A 148 -21.30 -16.58 -11.48
N ALA A 149 -20.27 -16.51 -10.64
CA ALA A 149 -20.44 -16.37 -9.18
C ALA A 149 -21.21 -15.10 -8.78
N HIS A 150 -21.19 -14.05 -9.60
CA HIS A 150 -21.92 -12.81 -9.32
C HIS A 150 -23.42 -12.89 -9.57
N VAL A 151 -23.90 -13.95 -10.24
CA VAL A 151 -25.33 -14.20 -10.50
C VAL A 151 -25.81 -15.53 -9.93
N SER A 152 -24.90 -16.33 -9.36
CA SER A 152 -25.19 -17.62 -8.73
C SER A 152 -25.40 -17.43 -7.22
N PHE A 153 -26.58 -16.94 -6.84
CA PHE A 153 -26.93 -16.74 -5.42
C PHE A 153 -27.57 -17.97 -4.79
N PRO A 154 -27.52 -18.11 -3.45
CA PRO A 154 -28.36 -19.05 -2.72
C PRO A 154 -29.84 -18.83 -3.06
N PRO A 155 -30.69 -19.88 -3.06
CA PRO A 155 -32.11 -19.77 -3.43
C PRO A 155 -32.91 -18.71 -2.68
N ASP A 156 -32.55 -18.44 -1.42
CA ASP A 156 -33.25 -17.51 -0.54
C ASP A 156 -32.64 -16.09 -0.54
N PHE A 157 -31.67 -15.80 -1.41
CA PHE A 157 -31.02 -14.50 -1.47
C PHE A 157 -31.72 -13.56 -2.46
N THR A 158 -32.13 -12.40 -1.98
CA THR A 158 -32.78 -11.34 -2.76
C THR A 158 -31.83 -10.16 -2.97
N PRO A 159 -31.18 -10.03 -4.14
CA PRO A 159 -30.31 -8.89 -4.41
C PRO A 159 -31.13 -7.59 -4.51
N HIS A 160 -30.53 -6.46 -4.14
CA HIS A 160 -31.15 -5.17 -4.37
C HIS A 160 -31.41 -4.93 -5.88
N PRO A 161 -32.61 -4.50 -6.32
CA PRO A 161 -32.96 -4.42 -7.75
C PRO A 161 -32.00 -3.57 -8.61
N LYS A 162 -31.46 -2.48 -8.04
CA LYS A 162 -30.44 -1.64 -8.73
C LYS A 162 -29.10 -2.35 -8.94
N LEU A 163 -28.76 -3.37 -8.14
CA LEU A 163 -27.51 -4.12 -8.27
C LEU A 163 -27.62 -5.26 -9.26
N GLN A 164 -28.80 -5.86 -9.43
CA GLN A 164 -29.01 -7.02 -10.29
C GLN A 164 -28.45 -6.79 -11.71
N LYS A 165 -28.79 -5.66 -12.35
CA LYS A 165 -28.27 -5.32 -13.69
C LYS A 165 -26.74 -5.20 -13.76
N MET A 166 -26.13 -4.69 -12.69
CA MET A 166 -24.67 -4.57 -12.62
C MET A 166 -24.02 -5.95 -12.50
N LEU A 167 -24.62 -6.85 -11.72
CA LEU A 167 -24.14 -8.22 -11.52
C LEU A 167 -24.30 -9.06 -12.79
N GLU A 168 -25.44 -8.97 -13.47
CA GLU A 168 -25.67 -9.58 -14.78
C GLU A 168 -24.65 -9.09 -15.82
N ARG A 169 -24.34 -7.78 -15.82
CA ARG A 169 -23.31 -7.22 -16.69
C ARG A 169 -21.91 -7.77 -16.39
N ARG A 170 -21.56 -8.02 -15.12
CA ARG A 170 -20.27 -8.65 -14.76
C ARG A 170 -20.16 -10.08 -15.28
N ALA A 171 -21.23 -10.86 -15.16
CA ALA A 171 -21.26 -12.21 -15.72
C ALA A 171 -21.11 -12.18 -17.25
N ALA A 172 -21.77 -11.24 -17.94
CA ALA A 172 -21.61 -11.06 -19.38
C ALA A 172 -20.19 -10.63 -19.78
N MET A 173 -19.59 -9.66 -19.08
CA MET A 173 -18.21 -9.21 -19.30
C MET A 173 -17.21 -10.38 -19.29
N ALA A 174 -17.46 -11.37 -18.43
CA ALA A 174 -16.60 -12.54 -18.29
C ALA A 174 -16.59 -13.48 -19.52
N SER A 175 -17.55 -13.33 -20.44
CA SER A 175 -17.60 -14.13 -21.67
C SER A 175 -17.51 -13.26 -22.93
N GLU A 176 -17.98 -12.02 -22.88
CA GLU A 176 -18.13 -11.14 -24.05
C GLU A 176 -17.04 -10.05 -24.14
N GLY A 177 -16.23 -9.86 -23.08
CA GLY A 177 -15.25 -8.79 -22.99
C GLY A 177 -15.86 -7.46 -22.56
N GLY A 178 -15.14 -6.36 -22.79
CA GLY A 178 -15.53 -5.04 -22.27
C GLY A 178 -15.48 -4.98 -20.74
N ILE A 179 -14.52 -5.71 -20.16
CA ILE A 179 -14.33 -5.87 -18.72
C ILE A 179 -13.90 -4.52 -18.13
N ASP A 180 -14.68 -4.01 -17.18
CA ASP A 180 -14.38 -2.75 -16.50
C ASP A 180 -13.38 -2.93 -15.33
N TRP A 181 -12.93 -1.82 -14.75
CA TRP A 181 -11.92 -1.81 -13.70
C TRP A 181 -12.32 -2.65 -12.47
N ALA A 182 -13.57 -2.53 -12.02
CA ALA A 182 -14.03 -3.23 -10.83
C ALA A 182 -14.14 -4.73 -11.07
N MET A 183 -14.57 -5.15 -12.26
CA MET A 183 -14.57 -6.56 -12.62
C MET A 183 -13.13 -7.09 -12.79
N GLY A 184 -12.23 -6.33 -13.42
CA GLY A 184 -10.81 -6.70 -13.51
C GLY A 184 -10.15 -6.93 -12.15
N GLU A 185 -10.49 -6.11 -11.15
CA GLU A 185 -10.04 -6.30 -9.77
C GLU A 185 -10.57 -7.60 -9.15
N LEU A 186 -11.86 -7.86 -9.29
CA LEU A 186 -12.51 -9.06 -8.74
C LEU A 186 -12.04 -10.34 -9.45
N LEU A 187 -11.69 -10.26 -10.73
CA LEU A 187 -11.03 -11.33 -11.47
C LEU A 187 -9.65 -11.65 -10.86
N ALA A 188 -8.86 -10.62 -10.49
CA ALA A 188 -7.56 -10.83 -9.85
C ALA A 188 -7.73 -11.52 -8.50
N PHE A 189 -8.66 -11.04 -7.67
CA PHE A 189 -8.94 -11.64 -6.37
C PHE A 189 -9.46 -13.07 -6.50
N GLY A 190 -10.50 -13.29 -7.32
CA GLY A 190 -11.13 -14.60 -7.50
C GLY A 190 -10.15 -15.67 -8.01
N SER A 191 -9.32 -15.31 -9.00
CA SER A 191 -8.34 -16.24 -9.55
C SER A 191 -7.25 -16.61 -8.54
N LEU A 192 -6.76 -15.65 -7.76
CA LEU A 192 -5.80 -15.91 -6.67
C LEU A 192 -6.40 -16.82 -5.60
N LEU A 193 -7.67 -16.61 -5.22
CA LEU A 193 -8.37 -17.45 -4.26
C LEU A 193 -8.48 -18.89 -4.77
N MET A 194 -8.84 -19.09 -6.04
CA MET A 194 -8.90 -20.41 -6.68
C MET A 194 -7.51 -21.08 -6.80
N GLU A 195 -6.44 -20.30 -6.86
CA GLU A 195 -5.04 -20.77 -6.83
C GLU A 195 -4.50 -21.01 -5.40
N GLY A 196 -5.33 -20.85 -4.37
CA GLY A 196 -4.95 -21.10 -2.98
C GLY A 196 -4.22 -19.93 -2.31
N VAL A 197 -4.22 -18.74 -2.91
CA VAL A 197 -3.63 -17.51 -2.36
C VAL A 197 -4.69 -16.73 -1.58
N PRO A 198 -4.55 -16.56 -0.24
CA PRO A 198 -5.50 -15.75 0.53
C PRO A 198 -5.47 -14.29 0.08
N VAL A 199 -6.65 -13.67 0.00
CA VAL A 199 -6.78 -12.25 -0.31
C VAL A 199 -7.40 -11.54 0.88
N ARG A 200 -6.76 -10.48 1.36
CA ARG A 200 -7.25 -9.60 2.41
C ARG A 200 -7.39 -8.19 1.89
N LEU A 201 -8.59 -7.64 1.91
CA LEU A 201 -8.90 -6.26 1.54
C LEU A 201 -9.57 -5.55 2.72
N ALA A 202 -8.99 -4.46 3.19
CA ALA A 202 -9.58 -3.62 4.22
C ALA A 202 -9.46 -2.14 3.88
N GLY A 203 -10.50 -1.36 4.18
CA GLY A 203 -10.53 0.08 3.95
C GLY A 203 -11.91 0.64 4.24
N GLN A 204 -12.05 1.96 4.25
CA GLN A 204 -13.32 2.61 4.57
C GLN A 204 -14.33 2.34 3.46
N ASP A 205 -15.46 1.69 3.80
CA ASP A 205 -16.51 1.25 2.88
C ASP A 205 -16.04 0.29 1.76
N SER A 206 -14.89 -0.37 1.91
CA SER A 206 -14.27 -1.18 0.85
C SER A 206 -15.09 -2.38 0.40
N ARG A 207 -16.00 -2.94 1.23
CA ARG A 207 -16.88 -4.05 0.81
C ARG A 207 -17.80 -3.66 -0.34
N ARG A 208 -18.36 -2.45 -0.28
CA ARG A 208 -19.18 -1.85 -1.36
C ARG A 208 -18.30 -1.14 -2.39
N GLY A 209 -17.25 -0.49 -1.91
CA GLY A 209 -16.45 0.50 -2.62
C GLY A 209 -17.05 1.91 -2.47
N THR A 210 -16.19 2.90 -2.24
CA THR A 210 -16.55 4.33 -2.14
C THR A 210 -17.42 4.78 -3.31
N PHE A 211 -17.07 4.37 -4.53
CA PHE A 211 -17.72 4.75 -5.78
C PHE A 211 -18.86 3.81 -6.20
N VAL A 212 -19.32 2.94 -5.29
CA VAL A 212 -20.40 1.96 -5.53
C VAL A 212 -20.05 1.06 -6.72
N GLN A 213 -18.78 0.67 -6.81
CA GLN A 213 -18.21 -0.04 -7.95
C GLN A 213 -17.89 -1.50 -7.63
N ARG A 214 -17.55 -1.84 -6.37
CA ARG A 214 -16.91 -3.12 -6.04
C ARG A 214 -17.90 -4.21 -5.68
N HIS A 215 -18.78 -3.96 -4.70
CA HIS A 215 -19.78 -4.95 -4.27
C HIS A 215 -19.20 -6.36 -4.03
N SER A 216 -18.05 -6.45 -3.34
CA SER A 216 -17.48 -7.73 -2.90
C SER A 216 -18.39 -8.46 -1.93
N VAL A 217 -19.17 -7.69 -1.15
CA VAL A 217 -20.22 -8.20 -0.26
C VAL A 217 -21.54 -7.58 -0.69
N LEU A 218 -22.53 -8.45 -0.88
CA LEU A 218 -23.90 -8.12 -1.19
C LEU A 218 -24.74 -8.26 0.08
N ILE A 219 -25.71 -7.38 0.25
CA ILE A 219 -26.65 -7.41 1.37
C ILE A 219 -28.02 -7.80 0.82
N ASP A 220 -28.60 -8.85 1.40
CA ASP A 220 -29.95 -9.29 1.09
C ASP A 220 -30.96 -8.19 1.43
N ARG A 221 -31.82 -7.87 0.46
CA ARG A 221 -32.76 -6.74 0.56
C ARG A 221 -33.86 -6.96 1.60
N GLU A 222 -34.22 -8.20 1.90
CA GLU A 222 -35.35 -8.53 2.78
C GLU A 222 -34.89 -8.87 4.20
N THR A 223 -33.72 -9.49 4.35
CA THR A 223 -33.22 -10.04 5.62
C THR A 223 -32.00 -9.31 6.18
N GLY A 224 -31.26 -8.58 5.33
CA GLY A 224 -29.98 -7.96 5.71
C GLY A 224 -28.81 -8.95 5.81
N ALA A 225 -28.99 -10.22 5.45
CA ALA A 225 -27.92 -11.21 5.42
C ALA A 225 -26.84 -10.85 4.39
N GLU A 226 -25.59 -11.18 4.69
CA GLU A 226 -24.46 -10.93 3.80
C GLU A 226 -24.19 -12.12 2.87
N TYR A 227 -23.88 -11.84 1.60
CA TYR A 227 -23.39 -12.83 0.64
C TYR A 227 -22.14 -12.30 -0.06
N THR A 228 -21.08 -13.12 -0.12
CA THR A 228 -19.79 -12.74 -0.71
C THR A 228 -19.52 -13.66 -1.92
N PRO A 229 -19.74 -13.20 -3.16
CA PRO A 229 -19.58 -14.04 -4.36
C PRO A 229 -18.22 -14.74 -4.44
N LEU A 230 -17.12 -14.00 -4.20
CA LEU A 230 -15.76 -14.55 -4.29
C LEU A 230 -15.40 -15.51 -3.15
N ALA A 231 -16.25 -15.69 -2.13
CA ALA A 231 -16.06 -16.71 -1.10
C ALA A 231 -16.68 -18.06 -1.48
N ASN A 232 -17.29 -18.17 -2.67
CA ASN A 232 -18.08 -19.33 -3.12
C ASN A 232 -17.75 -19.75 -4.56
N LEU A 233 -16.47 -19.69 -4.96
CA LEU A 233 -15.97 -20.05 -6.31
C LEU A 233 -15.68 -21.56 -6.44
N THR A 234 -14.92 -22.13 -5.50
CA THR A 234 -14.56 -23.56 -5.46
C THR A 234 -14.52 -24.08 -4.02
N GLU A 235 -14.62 -25.40 -3.81
CA GLU A 235 -14.59 -25.99 -2.47
C GLU A 235 -13.24 -25.78 -1.76
N ASP A 236 -12.14 -25.83 -2.52
CA ASP A 236 -10.77 -25.79 -2.01
C ASP A 236 -10.11 -24.40 -2.09
N GLN A 237 -10.86 -23.35 -2.43
CA GLN A 237 -10.29 -22.00 -2.54
C GLN A 237 -9.72 -21.47 -1.21
N ALA A 238 -8.79 -20.54 -1.31
CA ALA A 238 -8.34 -19.78 -0.15
C ALA A 238 -9.41 -18.81 0.36
N LYS A 239 -9.16 -18.28 1.56
CA LYS A 239 -10.07 -17.36 2.24
C LYS A 239 -10.00 -15.96 1.65
N PHE A 240 -11.17 -15.38 1.39
CA PHE A 240 -11.33 -13.97 1.09
C PHE A 240 -11.73 -13.20 2.35
N PHE A 241 -10.85 -12.31 2.78
CA PHE A 241 -10.97 -11.51 3.98
C PHE A 241 -11.26 -10.06 3.59
N VAL A 242 -12.54 -9.70 3.45
CA VAL A 242 -12.95 -8.35 3.01
C VAL A 242 -13.70 -7.60 4.11
N TYR A 243 -13.22 -6.40 4.45
CA TYR A 243 -13.69 -5.65 5.61
C TYR A 243 -13.90 -4.16 5.30
N ASP A 244 -14.93 -3.57 5.91
CA ASP A 244 -14.98 -2.12 6.11
C ASP A 244 -14.14 -1.79 7.35
N SER A 245 -13.11 -0.96 7.20
CA SER A 245 -12.26 -0.55 8.31
C SER A 245 -12.96 0.45 9.22
N LEU A 246 -12.38 0.70 10.39
CA LEU A 246 -12.69 1.91 11.15
C LEU A 246 -12.24 3.15 10.36
N LEU A 247 -12.77 4.31 10.75
CA LEU A 247 -12.37 5.60 10.22
C LEU A 247 -11.01 6.02 10.82
N SER A 248 -9.95 5.33 10.39
CA SER A 248 -8.57 5.57 10.78
C SER A 248 -7.63 5.14 9.67
N GLU A 249 -6.73 6.01 9.25
CA GLU A 249 -5.71 5.71 8.25
C GLU A 249 -4.47 5.11 8.93
N TYR A 250 -3.97 5.76 9.98
CA TYR A 250 -2.78 5.32 10.71
C TYR A 250 -2.90 3.87 11.18
N ALA A 251 -3.90 3.57 12.00
CA ALA A 251 -4.03 2.26 12.63
C ALA A 251 -4.39 1.18 11.61
N ALA A 252 -5.23 1.50 10.62
CA ALA A 252 -5.62 0.55 9.58
C ALA A 252 -4.43 0.19 8.69
N LEU A 253 -3.70 1.16 8.15
CA LEU A 253 -2.53 0.89 7.31
C LEU A 253 -1.41 0.20 8.10
N GLY A 254 -1.18 0.60 9.35
CA GLY A 254 -0.22 -0.07 10.24
C GLY A 254 -0.57 -1.53 10.50
N PHE A 255 -1.87 -1.84 10.65
CA PHE A 255 -2.34 -3.21 10.78
C PHE A 255 -2.09 -4.03 9.51
N GLU A 256 -2.43 -3.50 8.32
CA GLU A 256 -2.23 -4.21 7.05
C GLU A 256 -0.74 -4.40 6.70
N TYR A 257 0.12 -3.44 7.06
CA TYR A 257 1.58 -3.64 7.00
C TYR A 257 2.00 -4.84 7.88
N GLY A 258 1.59 -4.86 9.15
CA GLY A 258 1.93 -5.95 10.07
C GLY A 258 1.39 -7.31 9.61
N TYR A 259 0.19 -7.33 9.03
CA TYR A 259 -0.41 -8.55 8.47
C TYR A 259 0.43 -9.10 7.31
N SER A 260 0.86 -8.25 6.38
CA SER A 260 1.64 -8.67 5.21
C SER A 260 3.08 -9.05 5.53
N VAL A 261 3.65 -8.54 6.62
CA VAL A 261 4.92 -9.03 7.20
C VAL A 261 4.74 -10.45 7.73
N ALA A 262 3.66 -10.70 8.49
CA ALA A 262 3.42 -11.99 9.13
C ALA A 262 2.99 -13.09 8.14
N ASN A 263 2.22 -12.75 7.10
CA ASN A 263 1.75 -13.69 6.09
C ASN A 263 2.15 -13.23 4.69
N GLN A 264 3.36 -13.58 4.28
CA GLN A 264 3.91 -13.22 2.97
C GLN A 264 3.22 -13.92 1.79
N LYS A 265 2.39 -14.94 2.04
CA LYS A 265 1.65 -15.67 1.00
C LYS A 265 0.28 -15.06 0.69
N ALA A 266 -0.16 -14.04 1.43
CA ALA A 266 -1.44 -13.40 1.19
C ALA A 266 -1.26 -12.14 0.34
N LEU A 267 -2.20 -11.90 -0.57
CA LEU A 267 -2.38 -10.58 -1.16
C LEU A 267 -3.10 -9.69 -0.13
N VAL A 268 -2.39 -8.72 0.44
CA VAL A 268 -2.92 -7.84 1.49
C VAL A 268 -3.05 -6.44 0.95
N LEU A 269 -4.27 -5.92 0.89
CA LEU A 269 -4.59 -4.61 0.33
C LEU A 269 -5.27 -3.73 1.39
N TRP A 270 -4.76 -2.51 1.51
CA TRP A 270 -5.40 -1.40 2.19
C TRP A 270 -5.91 -0.39 1.17
N GLU A 271 -7.19 -0.03 1.24
CA GLU A 271 -7.80 0.97 0.36
C GLU A 271 -8.14 2.25 1.12
N ALA A 272 -7.60 3.38 0.65
CA ALA A 272 -8.00 4.70 1.10
C ALA A 272 -9.38 5.06 0.50
N GLN A 273 -10.22 5.80 1.23
CA GLN A 273 -11.49 6.28 0.66
C GLN A 273 -11.23 7.21 -0.55
N PHE A 274 -10.27 8.12 -0.37
CA PHE A 274 -9.58 8.88 -1.41
C PHE A 274 -8.09 8.86 -1.06
N GLY A 275 -7.22 8.86 -2.07
CA GLY A 275 -5.78 8.82 -1.87
C GLY A 275 -5.28 10.00 -1.01
N ASP A 276 -5.98 11.13 -1.02
CA ASP A 276 -5.66 12.35 -0.28
C ASP A 276 -5.49 12.10 1.23
N PHE A 277 -6.27 11.17 1.82
CA PHE A 277 -6.26 10.90 3.26
C PHE A 277 -5.08 10.05 3.72
N VAL A 278 -4.30 9.48 2.80
CA VAL A 278 -3.19 8.59 3.13
C VAL A 278 -2.10 9.29 3.95
N ASP A 279 -2.03 10.62 3.92
CA ASP A 279 -1.11 11.40 4.74
C ASP A 279 -1.41 11.31 6.25
N GLY A 280 -2.63 10.91 6.65
CA GLY A 280 -2.96 10.52 8.02
C GLY A 280 -2.19 9.30 8.53
N ALA A 281 -1.58 8.52 7.63
CA ALA A 281 -0.75 7.36 7.92
C ALA A 281 0.73 7.57 7.58
N GLN A 282 1.20 8.81 7.43
CA GLN A 282 2.56 9.12 6.97
C GLN A 282 3.66 8.43 7.80
N MET A 283 3.50 8.34 9.12
CA MET A 283 4.47 7.63 9.98
C MET A 283 4.62 6.15 9.61
N VAL A 284 3.54 5.48 9.21
CA VAL A 284 3.61 4.08 8.75
C VAL A 284 4.34 3.99 7.40
N ILE A 285 4.08 4.95 6.52
CA ILE A 285 4.73 5.01 5.20
C ILE A 285 6.24 5.21 5.33
N ASP A 286 6.65 6.23 6.10
CA ASP A 286 8.04 6.62 6.25
C ASP A 286 8.83 5.57 7.05
N GLU A 287 8.29 5.14 8.19
CA GLU A 287 9.05 4.33 9.12
C GLU A 287 8.97 2.82 8.88
N PHE A 288 8.00 2.35 8.09
CA PHE A 288 7.79 0.91 7.90
C PHE A 288 7.74 0.52 6.43
N ILE A 289 6.84 1.13 5.64
CA ILE A 289 6.58 0.71 4.26
C ILE A 289 7.79 1.02 3.37
N SER A 290 8.29 2.24 3.39
CA SER A 290 9.38 2.68 2.51
C SER A 290 10.78 2.26 2.99
N SER A 291 10.97 1.97 4.28
CA SER A 291 12.31 1.81 4.86
C SER A 291 12.50 0.54 5.71
N GLY A 292 11.45 -0.27 5.94
CA GLY A 292 11.53 -1.43 6.83
C GLY A 292 12.49 -2.53 6.38
N GLU A 293 12.57 -2.78 5.07
CA GLU A 293 13.52 -3.77 4.53
C GLU A 293 14.97 -3.28 4.72
N ALA A 294 15.25 -2.01 4.42
CA ALA A 294 16.60 -1.44 4.55
C ALA A 294 17.06 -1.35 6.01
N LYS A 295 16.15 -0.97 6.92
CA LYS A 295 16.47 -0.80 8.35
C LYS A 295 16.60 -2.14 9.08
N TRP A 296 15.76 -3.12 8.74
CA TRP A 296 15.58 -4.31 9.59
C TRP A 296 15.57 -5.65 8.82
N GLY A 297 15.71 -5.64 7.50
CA GLY A 297 15.49 -6.83 6.66
C GLY A 297 14.03 -7.31 6.67
N GLN A 298 13.09 -6.50 7.16
CA GLN A 298 11.69 -6.86 7.30
C GLN A 298 10.92 -6.60 6.00
N ARG A 299 10.52 -7.68 5.34
CA ARG A 299 9.81 -7.65 4.04
C ARG A 299 8.30 -7.59 4.22
N SER A 300 7.64 -6.76 3.43
CA SER A 300 6.18 -6.56 3.41
C SER A 300 5.70 -6.41 1.97
N GLY A 301 4.61 -7.08 1.61
CA GLY A 301 3.97 -7.02 0.30
C GLY A 301 2.66 -6.25 0.32
N VAL A 302 2.46 -5.37 1.30
CA VAL A 302 1.22 -4.59 1.45
C VAL A 302 0.95 -3.77 0.18
N VAL A 303 -0.30 -3.80 -0.28
CA VAL A 303 -0.78 -3.01 -1.40
C VAL A 303 -1.57 -1.82 -0.88
N MET A 304 -1.23 -0.63 -1.34
CA MET A 304 -1.96 0.61 -1.04
C MET A 304 -2.77 1.02 -2.28
N LEU A 305 -4.09 0.93 -2.20
CA LEU A 305 -5.00 1.40 -3.24
C LEU A 305 -5.43 2.84 -2.91
N LEU A 306 -4.98 3.79 -3.73
CA LEU A 306 -5.13 5.22 -3.48
C LEU A 306 -5.95 5.88 -4.60
N PRO A 307 -7.28 6.07 -4.43
CA PRO A 307 -8.10 6.71 -5.44
C PRO A 307 -7.58 8.11 -5.77
N HIS A 308 -7.21 8.34 -7.03
CA HIS A 308 -6.45 9.49 -7.51
C HIS A 308 -7.00 9.98 -8.86
N GLY A 309 -6.92 11.28 -9.11
CA GLY A 309 -7.25 11.91 -10.39
C GLY A 309 -7.97 13.24 -10.22
N LEU A 310 -7.63 14.23 -11.04
CA LEU A 310 -8.25 15.56 -10.97
C LEU A 310 -9.59 15.55 -11.71
N GLU A 311 -10.68 15.71 -10.95
CA GLU A 311 -12.07 15.57 -11.46
C GLU A 311 -12.98 16.72 -10.97
N GLY A 312 -12.40 17.83 -10.55
CA GLY A 312 -13.14 19.00 -10.07
C GLY A 312 -13.85 18.83 -8.72
N GLN A 313 -13.51 17.80 -7.95
CA GLN A 313 -14.12 17.50 -6.63
C GLN A 313 -13.46 18.26 -5.46
N GLY A 314 -12.47 19.10 -5.75
CA GLY A 314 -11.74 19.88 -4.75
C GLY A 314 -10.43 19.24 -4.31
N PRO A 315 -9.67 19.94 -3.44
CA PRO A 315 -8.28 19.63 -3.14
C PRO A 315 -8.03 18.35 -2.34
N ASP A 316 -9.02 17.89 -1.57
CA ASP A 316 -8.91 16.71 -0.70
C ASP A 316 -9.62 15.47 -1.30
N HIS A 317 -9.91 15.51 -2.60
CA HIS A 317 -10.54 14.43 -3.36
C HIS A 317 -9.87 14.29 -4.74
N SER A 318 -8.58 14.59 -4.85
CA SER A 318 -7.88 14.71 -6.14
C SER A 318 -6.56 13.96 -6.17
N SER A 319 -5.74 14.00 -5.11
CA SER A 319 -4.36 13.55 -5.17
C SER A 319 -3.97 12.65 -4.00
N GLY A 320 -3.68 11.39 -4.31
CA GLY A 320 -2.86 10.50 -3.49
C GLY A 320 -1.38 10.87 -3.35
N ARG A 321 -0.95 12.07 -3.79
CA ARG A 321 0.42 12.59 -3.65
C ARG A 321 1.51 11.69 -4.25
N ILE A 322 1.38 11.39 -5.54
CA ILE A 322 2.34 10.60 -6.33
C ILE A 322 3.79 11.05 -6.06
N GLU A 323 4.02 12.36 -6.03
CA GLU A 323 5.33 12.97 -5.82
C GLU A 323 6.01 12.52 -4.52
N ARG A 324 5.24 12.24 -3.46
CA ARG A 324 5.78 11.85 -2.15
C ARG A 324 6.24 10.40 -2.15
N PHE A 325 5.48 9.50 -2.78
CA PHE A 325 5.89 8.12 -2.92
C PHE A 325 7.13 7.98 -3.82
N LEU A 326 7.19 8.76 -4.90
CA LEU A 326 8.38 8.80 -5.76
C LEU A 326 9.59 9.41 -5.06
N GLN A 327 9.41 10.39 -4.18
CA GLN A 327 10.50 10.92 -3.35
C GLN A 327 11.05 9.89 -2.36
N LEU A 328 10.18 9.03 -1.81
CA LEU A 328 10.57 7.94 -0.90
C LEU A 328 11.13 6.71 -1.63
N SER A 329 11.06 6.68 -2.96
CA SER A 329 11.44 5.53 -3.76
C SER A 329 12.95 5.47 -3.97
N ALA A 330 13.59 4.46 -3.39
CA ALA A 330 15.03 4.20 -3.51
C ALA A 330 15.29 2.70 -3.30
N GLU A 331 16.40 2.19 -3.84
CA GLU A 331 16.83 0.79 -3.62
C GLU A 331 15.76 -0.26 -3.98
N ASN A 332 14.88 0.08 -4.94
CA ASN A 332 13.73 -0.71 -5.35
C ASN A 332 12.80 -1.08 -4.18
N ASN A 333 12.74 -0.25 -3.12
CA ASN A 333 12.03 -0.50 -1.87
C ASN A 333 10.52 -0.71 -2.02
N MET A 334 9.90 -0.18 -3.08
CA MET A 334 8.48 -0.35 -3.39
C MET A 334 8.26 -0.37 -4.91
N THR A 335 7.05 -0.68 -5.33
CA THR A 335 6.56 -0.43 -6.70
C THR A 335 5.50 0.65 -6.67
N VAL A 336 5.57 1.63 -7.57
CA VAL A 336 4.59 2.71 -7.71
C VAL A 336 3.97 2.63 -9.10
N ALA A 337 2.64 2.52 -9.18
CA ALA A 337 1.90 2.33 -10.43
C ALA A 337 0.63 3.19 -10.50
N ASN A 338 0.23 3.55 -11.71
CA ASN A 338 -0.98 4.32 -12.02
C ASN A 338 -1.55 3.78 -13.35
N CYS A 339 -2.15 2.60 -13.26
CA CYS A 339 -2.61 1.87 -14.43
C CYS A 339 -3.77 2.60 -15.13
N THR A 340 -3.85 2.44 -16.45
CA THR A 340 -4.93 3.03 -17.26
C THR A 340 -5.97 2.01 -17.70
N THR A 341 -5.63 0.71 -17.74
CA THR A 341 -6.53 -0.34 -18.23
C THR A 341 -6.85 -1.40 -17.15
N PRO A 342 -8.07 -1.97 -17.16
CA PRO A 342 -8.45 -3.04 -16.23
C PRO A 342 -7.55 -4.28 -16.32
N GLY A 343 -7.18 -4.72 -17.53
CA GLY A 343 -6.29 -5.87 -17.72
C GLY A 343 -4.90 -5.67 -17.12
N ASN A 344 -4.32 -4.47 -17.28
CA ASN A 344 -3.01 -4.19 -16.70
C ASN A 344 -3.06 -4.12 -15.16
N TYR A 345 -4.13 -3.54 -14.59
CA TYR A 345 -4.35 -3.56 -13.14
C TYR A 345 -4.53 -4.98 -12.59
N PHE A 346 -5.29 -5.83 -13.28
CA PHE A 346 -5.42 -7.26 -12.96
C PHE A 346 -4.07 -7.97 -12.91
N HIS A 347 -3.24 -7.78 -13.94
CA HIS A 347 -1.91 -8.40 -13.99
C HIS A 347 -0.97 -7.84 -12.92
N LEU A 348 -1.06 -6.55 -12.60
CA LEU A 348 -0.29 -5.94 -11.54
C LEU A 348 -0.58 -6.59 -10.18
N LEU A 349 -1.86 -6.77 -9.84
CA LEU A 349 -2.28 -7.41 -8.59
C LEU A 349 -1.86 -8.87 -8.51
N ARG A 350 -2.03 -9.63 -9.61
CA ARG A 350 -1.58 -11.02 -9.65
C ARG A 350 -0.07 -11.15 -9.58
N ARG A 351 0.68 -10.26 -10.24
CA ARG A 351 2.14 -10.19 -10.13
C ARG A 351 2.55 -9.96 -8.68
N GLN A 352 1.91 -9.02 -7.99
CA GLN A 352 2.20 -8.73 -6.58
C GLN A 352 2.00 -9.96 -5.68
N ALA A 353 0.92 -10.71 -5.88
CA ALA A 353 0.59 -11.86 -5.04
C ALA A 353 1.45 -13.10 -5.32
N LEU A 354 1.88 -13.28 -6.57
CA LEU A 354 2.57 -14.49 -7.03
C LEU A 354 4.10 -14.30 -7.16
N SER A 355 4.59 -13.05 -7.05
CA SER A 355 6.00 -12.72 -7.04
C SER A 355 6.68 -13.25 -5.78
N ASP A 356 7.91 -13.74 -5.95
CA ASP A 356 8.81 -14.11 -4.87
C ASP A 356 9.61 -12.91 -4.30
N VAL A 357 9.48 -11.74 -4.93
CA VAL A 357 9.94 -10.45 -4.40
C VAL A 357 8.80 -9.80 -3.63
N HIS A 358 8.93 -9.76 -2.30
CA HIS A 358 7.88 -9.29 -1.38
C HIS A 358 8.14 -7.85 -0.92
N ARG A 359 7.66 -6.89 -1.72
CA ARG A 359 7.79 -5.45 -1.45
C ARG A 359 6.47 -4.72 -1.59
N PRO A 360 6.29 -3.55 -0.93
CA PRO A 360 5.04 -2.83 -1.01
C PRO A 360 4.72 -2.37 -2.43
N LEU A 361 3.43 -2.32 -2.74
CA LEU A 361 2.90 -1.83 -4.01
C LEU A 361 1.96 -0.66 -3.75
N VAL A 362 2.26 0.49 -4.34
CA VAL A 362 1.42 1.69 -4.29
C VAL A 362 0.71 1.83 -5.63
N VAL A 363 -0.61 1.79 -5.63
CA VAL A 363 -1.45 1.91 -6.83
C VAL A 363 -2.33 3.14 -6.73
N PHE A 364 -2.12 4.09 -7.62
CA PHE A 364 -3.04 5.20 -7.85
C PHE A 364 -4.22 4.67 -8.66
N THR A 365 -5.34 4.44 -7.98
CA THR A 365 -6.54 3.85 -8.58
C THR A 365 -7.49 4.93 -9.08
N PRO A 366 -8.30 4.67 -10.11
CA PRO A 366 -9.15 5.70 -10.68
C PRO A 366 -10.46 5.90 -9.90
N LYS A 367 -11.15 6.99 -10.23
CA LYS A 367 -12.52 7.26 -9.78
C LYS A 367 -13.49 7.31 -10.96
N SER A 368 -13.33 8.28 -11.87
CA SER A 368 -14.16 8.40 -13.08
C SER A 368 -13.94 7.27 -14.09
N LEU A 369 -12.69 6.79 -14.27
CA LEU A 369 -12.42 5.70 -15.21
C LEU A 369 -13.12 4.40 -14.85
N LEU A 370 -13.56 4.21 -13.60
CA LEU A 370 -14.36 3.06 -13.18
C LEU A 370 -15.60 2.84 -14.05
N ARG A 371 -16.09 3.89 -14.72
CA ARG A 371 -17.29 3.85 -15.58
C ARG A 371 -17.01 4.34 -17.01
N ALA A 372 -15.75 4.65 -17.35
CA ALA A 372 -15.42 5.16 -18.68
C ALA A 372 -15.52 4.04 -19.71
N LYS A 373 -16.30 4.25 -20.77
CA LYS A 373 -16.48 3.24 -21.84
C LYS A 373 -15.19 2.93 -22.59
N ALA A 374 -14.26 3.89 -22.65
CA ALA A 374 -12.95 3.71 -23.25
C ALA A 374 -11.97 2.95 -22.34
N ALA A 375 -12.24 2.88 -21.03
CA ALA A 375 -11.40 2.20 -20.05
C ALA A 375 -11.93 0.79 -19.75
N VAL A 376 -11.99 -0.03 -20.80
CA VAL A 376 -12.38 -1.44 -20.72
C VAL A 376 -11.31 -2.31 -21.38
N SER A 377 -11.21 -3.57 -20.94
CA SER A 377 -10.28 -4.55 -21.51
C SER A 377 -11.03 -5.71 -22.19
N ALA A 378 -10.39 -6.30 -23.19
CA ALA A 378 -10.88 -7.50 -23.87
C ALA A 378 -10.61 -8.75 -23.00
N VAL A 379 -11.14 -9.92 -23.37
CA VAL A 379 -10.89 -11.16 -22.61
C VAL A 379 -9.42 -11.58 -22.72
N GLU A 380 -8.85 -11.38 -23.90
CA GLU A 380 -7.48 -11.73 -24.27
C GLU A 380 -6.45 -10.97 -23.42
N ASP A 381 -6.81 -9.76 -22.98
CA ASP A 381 -6.00 -8.97 -22.04
C ASP A 381 -5.81 -9.65 -20.69
N PHE A 382 -6.60 -10.66 -20.32
CA PHE A 382 -6.49 -11.42 -19.07
C PHE A 382 -5.95 -12.84 -19.27
N THR A 383 -6.11 -13.39 -20.48
CA THR A 383 -5.81 -14.80 -20.78
C THR A 383 -4.52 -15.01 -21.55
N GLU A 384 -4.02 -13.97 -22.22
CA GLU A 384 -2.84 -14.07 -23.10
C GLU A 384 -1.72 -13.08 -22.75
N GLN A 385 -2.05 -12.02 -22.01
CA GLN A 385 -1.12 -10.93 -21.71
C GLN A 385 -0.48 -11.07 -20.31
N GLY A 386 0.37 -10.10 -19.99
CA GLY A 386 0.96 -9.90 -18.67
C GLY A 386 1.03 -8.41 -18.35
N PHE A 387 1.56 -8.07 -17.16
CA PHE A 387 1.72 -6.67 -16.77
C PHE A 387 2.71 -5.96 -17.72
N ARG A 388 2.30 -4.82 -18.27
CA ARG A 388 3.09 -3.96 -19.14
C ARG A 388 3.40 -2.65 -18.41
N PRO A 389 4.67 -2.39 -18.04
CA PRO A 389 5.07 -1.14 -17.37
C PRO A 389 4.85 0.11 -18.24
N VAL A 390 4.88 -0.05 -19.56
CA VAL A 390 4.60 0.98 -20.56
C VAL A 390 3.60 0.40 -21.55
N LEU A 391 2.52 1.13 -21.83
CA LEU A 391 1.57 0.80 -22.88
C LEU A 391 1.80 1.73 -24.08
N PRO A 392 1.93 1.17 -25.29
CA PRO A 392 2.02 1.96 -26.51
C PRO A 392 0.69 2.69 -26.78
N ASP A 393 0.74 3.55 -27.79
CA ASP A 393 -0.46 4.18 -28.34
C ASP A 393 -1.44 3.11 -28.86
N SER A 394 -2.74 3.29 -28.58
CA SER A 394 -3.79 2.35 -29.02
C SER A 394 -4.25 2.56 -30.47
N GLY A 395 -3.68 3.53 -31.18
CA GLY A 395 -4.14 3.92 -32.51
C GLY A 395 -5.43 4.73 -32.48
N VAL A 396 -6.02 4.95 -33.65
CA VAL A 396 -7.30 5.66 -33.86
C VAL A 396 -8.28 4.72 -34.55
N GLY A 397 -9.47 4.55 -33.99
CA GLY A 397 -10.51 3.71 -34.59
C GLY A 397 -10.14 2.22 -34.73
N GLY A 398 -9.16 1.74 -33.97
CA GLY A 398 -8.65 0.37 -34.03
C GLY A 398 -7.46 0.16 -34.98
N GLU A 399 -7.02 1.22 -35.67
CA GLU A 399 -5.88 1.16 -36.59
C GLU A 399 -4.63 1.81 -35.95
N PRO A 400 -3.45 1.17 -36.05
CA PRO A 400 -2.21 1.73 -35.53
C PRO A 400 -1.81 3.01 -36.28
N LEU A 401 -1.09 3.89 -35.59
CA LEU A 401 -0.50 5.08 -36.22
C LEU A 401 0.68 4.67 -37.13
N ASP A 402 0.97 5.50 -38.14
CA ASP A 402 2.20 5.36 -38.94
C ASP A 402 3.39 5.85 -38.12
N ASP A 403 4.20 4.91 -37.63
CA ASP A 403 5.40 5.16 -36.83
C ASP A 403 6.34 6.20 -37.47
N ALA A 404 6.42 6.25 -38.81
CA ALA A 404 7.27 7.19 -39.53
C ALA A 404 6.67 8.60 -39.63
N ALA A 405 5.35 8.74 -39.48
CA ALA A 405 4.67 10.03 -39.50
C ALA A 405 4.79 10.78 -38.16
N LEU A 406 5.06 10.07 -37.07
CA LEU A 406 5.10 10.64 -35.73
C LEU A 406 6.25 11.63 -35.54
N ARG A 407 5.91 12.82 -35.02
CA ARG A 407 6.81 13.94 -34.71
C ARG A 407 6.91 14.23 -33.21
N ARG A 408 5.90 13.85 -32.44
CA ARG A 408 5.82 14.07 -30.99
C ARG A 408 5.30 12.84 -30.27
N VAL A 409 5.84 12.60 -29.07
CA VAL A 409 5.35 11.57 -28.14
C VAL A 409 4.92 12.24 -26.84
N LEU A 410 3.66 12.07 -26.48
CA LEU A 410 3.09 12.46 -25.19
C LEU A 410 3.21 11.27 -24.24
N LEU A 411 4.20 11.31 -23.36
CA LEU A 411 4.30 10.40 -22.21
C LEU A 411 3.34 10.88 -21.12
N CYS A 412 2.50 9.99 -20.62
CA CYS A 412 1.56 10.31 -19.54
C CYS A 412 1.28 9.10 -18.65
N SER A 413 0.55 9.30 -17.56
CA SER A 413 0.16 8.23 -16.66
C SER A 413 -1.25 8.49 -16.11
N GLY A 414 -2.04 7.43 -15.90
CA GLY A 414 -3.42 7.54 -15.44
C GLY A 414 -4.36 8.20 -16.46
N LYS A 415 -5.46 8.76 -15.96
CA LYS A 415 -6.64 9.08 -16.77
C LYS A 415 -6.44 10.14 -17.86
N VAL A 416 -5.44 11.01 -17.73
CA VAL A 416 -5.16 12.05 -18.72
C VAL A 416 -4.90 11.46 -20.12
N ALA A 417 -4.43 10.22 -20.20
CA ALA A 417 -4.25 9.52 -21.46
C ALA A 417 -5.53 9.49 -22.31
N TYR A 418 -6.69 9.31 -21.67
CA TYR A 418 -7.98 9.27 -22.37
C TYR A 418 -8.40 10.63 -22.91
N ASP A 419 -8.12 11.71 -22.18
CA ASP A 419 -8.39 13.07 -22.64
C ASP A 419 -7.47 13.44 -23.82
N LEU A 420 -6.20 13.03 -23.77
CA LEU A 420 -5.24 13.25 -24.85
C LEU A 420 -5.60 12.47 -26.12
N MET A 421 -5.94 11.19 -25.99
CA MET A 421 -6.37 10.37 -27.12
C MET A 421 -7.66 10.93 -27.75
N ALA A 422 -8.62 11.35 -26.94
CA ALA A 422 -9.86 11.97 -27.43
C ALA A 422 -9.60 13.31 -28.15
N GLN A 423 -8.68 14.14 -27.64
CA GLN A 423 -8.30 15.39 -28.29
C GLN A 423 -7.63 15.14 -29.65
N ARG A 424 -6.65 14.23 -29.70
CA ARG A 424 -5.97 13.83 -30.95
C ARG A 424 -6.97 13.36 -32.01
N GLU A 425 -7.93 12.53 -31.62
CA GLU A 425 -8.98 12.04 -32.54
C GLU A 425 -9.89 13.17 -33.02
N SER A 426 -10.30 14.08 -32.14
CA SER A 426 -11.12 15.24 -32.48
C SER A 426 -10.43 16.18 -33.46
N ASP A 427 -9.13 16.39 -33.29
CA ASP A 427 -8.34 17.31 -34.13
C ASP A 427 -7.87 16.66 -35.44
N GLY A 428 -7.99 15.34 -35.57
CA GLY A 428 -7.47 14.59 -36.71
C GLY A 428 -5.94 14.59 -36.78
N THR A 429 -5.28 14.73 -35.63
CA THR A 429 -3.81 14.79 -35.51
C THR A 429 -3.22 13.39 -35.69
N ALA A 430 -2.38 13.20 -36.70
CA ALA A 430 -1.79 11.91 -37.04
C ALA A 430 -0.30 11.78 -36.67
N ASP A 431 0.35 12.87 -36.27
CA ASP A 431 1.79 12.96 -36.00
C ASP A 431 2.14 12.98 -34.50
N VAL A 432 1.16 12.73 -33.62
CA VAL A 432 1.32 12.71 -32.16
C VAL A 432 0.87 11.37 -31.59
N ALA A 433 1.78 10.70 -30.87
CA ALA A 433 1.48 9.47 -30.13
C ALA A 433 1.27 9.76 -28.63
N VAL A 434 0.37 9.02 -27.99
CA VAL A 434 0.09 9.00 -26.55
C VAL A 434 0.58 7.68 -25.97
N VAL A 435 1.70 7.71 -25.27
CA VAL A 435 2.33 6.56 -24.63
C VAL A 435 2.11 6.64 -23.13
N ARG A 436 1.65 5.54 -22.53
CA ARG A 436 1.25 5.49 -21.12
C ARG A 436 2.30 4.78 -20.29
N VAL A 437 2.79 5.45 -19.26
CA VAL A 437 3.71 4.91 -18.26
C VAL A 437 2.89 4.41 -17.08
N GLU A 438 2.64 3.11 -17.05
CA GLU A 438 1.76 2.45 -16.07
C GLU A 438 2.49 2.22 -14.74
N GLN A 439 3.80 1.96 -14.81
CA GLN A 439 4.67 1.83 -13.65
C GLN A 439 5.60 3.04 -13.58
N LEU A 440 5.50 3.82 -12.50
CA LEU A 440 6.29 5.03 -12.29
C LEU A 440 7.61 4.71 -11.57
N TYR A 441 7.60 3.73 -10.67
CA TYR A 441 8.80 3.25 -9.97
C TYR A 441 8.76 1.72 -9.76
N PRO A 442 9.88 1.01 -9.90
CA PRO A 442 11.12 1.43 -10.58
C PRO A 442 10.87 1.94 -12.00
N LEU A 443 11.67 2.92 -12.45
CA LEU A 443 11.48 3.58 -13.75
C LEU A 443 11.65 2.56 -14.89
N PRO A 444 10.65 2.32 -15.76
CA PRO A 444 10.77 1.41 -16.89
C PRO A 444 11.51 2.06 -18.07
N ALA A 445 12.74 2.54 -17.82
CA ALA A 445 13.53 3.32 -18.77
C ALA A 445 13.78 2.58 -20.09
N GLU A 446 14.09 1.28 -20.02
CA GLU A 446 14.33 0.43 -21.18
C GLU A 446 13.08 0.30 -22.06
N GLN A 447 11.90 0.12 -21.45
CA GLN A 447 10.64 0.00 -22.16
C GLN A 447 10.21 1.35 -22.77
N ILE A 448 10.43 2.46 -22.06
CA ILE A 448 10.19 3.80 -22.60
C ILE A 448 11.12 4.04 -23.80
N ARG A 449 12.42 3.73 -23.67
CA ARG A 449 13.39 3.91 -24.75
C ARG A 449 13.03 3.09 -25.99
N ALA A 450 12.71 1.80 -25.81
CA ALA A 450 12.32 0.92 -26.90
C ALA A 450 11.09 1.45 -27.66
N GLU A 451 10.09 1.99 -26.94
CA GLU A 451 8.92 2.59 -27.56
C GLU A 451 9.27 3.88 -28.32
N LEU A 452 10.15 4.72 -27.78
CA LEU A 452 10.60 5.96 -28.45
C LEU A 452 11.48 5.70 -29.68
N GLU A 453 12.26 4.61 -29.69
CA GLU A 453 13.08 4.20 -30.84
C GLU A 453 12.24 3.72 -32.03
N ARG A 454 11.05 3.18 -31.76
CA ARG A 454 10.07 2.81 -32.79
C ARG A 454 9.60 4.02 -33.61
N TYR A 455 9.67 5.23 -33.07
CA TYR A 455 9.20 6.47 -33.69
C TYR A 455 10.38 7.35 -34.16
N PRO A 456 11.08 7.03 -35.27
CA PRO A 456 12.37 7.63 -35.61
C PRO A 456 12.30 9.16 -35.77
N ASN A 457 11.18 9.68 -36.29
CA ASN A 457 11.00 11.10 -36.56
C ASN A 457 10.47 11.92 -35.37
N ALA A 458 10.16 11.28 -34.24
CA ALA A 458 9.52 11.92 -33.10
C ALA A 458 10.52 12.59 -32.15
N THR A 459 11.02 13.77 -32.50
CA THR A 459 12.05 14.47 -31.71
C THR A 459 11.51 15.15 -30.45
N ASP A 460 10.22 15.49 -30.40
CA ASP A 460 9.61 16.16 -29.24
C ASP A 460 8.95 15.15 -28.28
N VAL A 461 9.56 14.95 -27.10
CA VAL A 461 8.98 14.10 -26.04
C VAL A 461 8.44 14.99 -24.93
N VAL A 462 7.17 14.80 -24.59
CA VAL A 462 6.45 15.64 -23.63
C VAL A 462 5.91 14.77 -22.51
N TRP A 463 6.29 15.05 -21.27
CA TRP A 463 5.59 14.52 -20.10
C TRP A 463 4.34 15.35 -19.83
N VAL A 464 3.17 14.73 -19.95
CA VAL A 464 1.87 15.33 -19.70
C VAL A 464 1.27 14.75 -18.42
N GLN A 465 0.89 15.62 -17.49
CA GLN A 465 0.26 15.20 -16.24
C GLN A 465 -0.78 16.22 -15.78
N GLU A 466 -1.83 15.77 -15.09
CA GLU A 466 -2.88 16.65 -14.59
C GLU A 466 -2.40 17.48 -13.39
N GLU A 467 -1.49 16.91 -12.59
CA GLU A 467 -1.07 17.47 -11.32
C GLU A 467 -0.27 18.78 -11.51
N PRO A 468 -0.31 19.69 -10.52
CA PRO A 468 0.58 20.85 -10.46
C PRO A 468 2.04 20.48 -10.72
N MET A 469 2.82 21.38 -11.33
CA MET A 469 4.24 21.18 -11.64
C MET A 469 5.09 20.60 -10.50
N ASN A 470 4.81 21.01 -9.25
CA ASN A 470 5.51 20.59 -8.04
C ASN A 470 4.94 19.32 -7.40
N MET A 471 4.05 18.62 -8.10
CA MET A 471 3.34 17.42 -7.68
C MET A 471 3.34 16.40 -8.82
N GLY A 472 2.68 15.25 -8.64
CA GLY A 472 2.64 14.22 -9.68
C GLY A 472 4.01 13.59 -9.91
N ALA A 473 4.24 13.05 -11.10
CA ALA A 473 5.51 12.37 -11.40
C ALA A 473 6.57 13.27 -12.04
N TRP A 474 6.24 14.51 -12.43
CA TRP A 474 7.16 15.38 -13.19
C TRP A 474 8.52 15.54 -12.53
N GLN A 475 8.59 15.81 -11.23
CA GLN A 475 9.88 16.00 -10.55
C GLN A 475 10.77 14.75 -10.62
N PHE A 476 10.17 13.56 -10.50
CA PHE A 476 10.88 12.30 -10.64
C PHE A 476 11.30 12.05 -12.10
N MET A 477 10.37 12.22 -13.04
CA MET A 477 10.63 11.99 -14.47
C MET A 477 11.68 12.96 -15.02
N ALA A 478 11.62 14.24 -14.66
CA ALA A 478 12.56 15.28 -15.09
C ALA A 478 14.00 15.03 -14.62
N VAL A 479 14.18 14.34 -13.49
CA VAL A 479 15.51 14.01 -12.97
C VAL A 479 16.01 12.68 -13.51
N ASN A 480 15.16 11.66 -13.60
CA ASN A 480 15.59 10.29 -13.84
C ASN A 480 15.46 9.83 -15.30
N LEU A 481 14.52 10.37 -16.08
CA LEU A 481 14.28 9.92 -17.46
C LEU A 481 15.27 10.45 -18.51
N PRO A 482 15.77 11.71 -18.45
CA PRO A 482 16.55 12.29 -19.55
C PRO A 482 17.79 11.51 -19.96
N GLU A 483 18.48 10.87 -19.02
CA GLU A 483 19.69 10.07 -19.30
C GLU A 483 19.39 8.78 -20.09
N HIS A 484 18.12 8.37 -20.15
CA HIS A 484 17.67 7.16 -20.85
C HIS A 484 16.99 7.45 -22.18
N LEU A 485 16.77 8.72 -22.53
CA LEU A 485 16.13 9.07 -23.80
C LEU A 485 17.09 8.80 -24.98
N PRO A 486 16.57 8.35 -26.13
CA PRO A 486 17.37 8.26 -27.36
C PRO A 486 18.01 9.62 -27.71
N GLU A 487 19.14 9.59 -28.42
CA GLU A 487 19.80 10.81 -28.88
C GLU A 487 18.89 11.69 -29.75
N GLY A 488 19.02 13.01 -29.63
CA GLY A 488 18.26 13.96 -30.44
C GLY A 488 16.81 14.18 -30.01
N ARG A 489 16.38 13.62 -28.88
CA ARG A 489 15.05 13.86 -28.29
C ARG A 489 15.09 15.05 -27.33
N THR A 490 14.11 15.95 -27.42
CA THR A 490 13.85 16.97 -26.41
C THR A 490 12.89 16.41 -25.36
N PHE A 491 13.04 16.85 -24.10
CA PHE A 491 12.13 16.48 -23.02
C PHE A 491 11.58 17.71 -22.32
N ARG A 492 10.26 17.86 -22.32
CA ARG A 492 9.56 18.99 -21.68
C ARG A 492 8.31 18.54 -20.95
N ARG A 493 7.73 19.45 -20.17
CA ARG A 493 6.51 19.24 -19.37
C ARG A 493 5.32 19.96 -19.99
N VAL A 494 4.16 19.35 -19.90
CA VAL A 494 2.86 20.03 -19.90
C VAL A 494 2.09 19.61 -18.64
N SER A 495 1.81 20.57 -17.76
CA SER A 495 1.01 20.33 -16.55
C SER A 495 0.47 21.62 -15.97
N ARG A 496 -0.45 21.51 -14.99
CA ARG A 496 -0.92 22.68 -14.24
C ARG A 496 0.24 23.43 -13.59
N ARG A 497 0.06 24.75 -13.38
CA ARG A 497 1.05 25.58 -12.66
C ARG A 497 1.34 25.01 -11.26
N ALA A 498 2.52 25.29 -10.74
CA ALA A 498 2.83 24.96 -9.36
C ALA A 498 1.78 25.55 -8.40
N SER A 499 1.40 24.78 -7.40
CA SER A 499 0.34 25.12 -6.46
C SER A 499 0.68 24.60 -5.06
N ALA A 500 0.22 25.31 -4.03
CA ALA A 500 0.27 24.84 -2.65
C ALA A 500 -0.78 23.75 -2.37
N SER A 501 -1.91 23.81 -3.07
CA SER A 501 -3.04 22.88 -2.92
C SER A 501 -3.10 21.91 -4.11
N PRO A 502 -3.48 20.62 -3.91
CA PRO A 502 -3.48 19.63 -4.99
C PRO A 502 -4.36 19.96 -6.18
N ALA A 503 -5.49 20.63 -5.94
CA ALA A 503 -6.43 21.03 -6.97
C ALA A 503 -7.18 22.31 -6.58
N VAL A 504 -7.81 22.94 -7.57
CA VAL A 504 -8.74 24.04 -7.33
C VAL A 504 -10.04 23.53 -6.67
N GLY A 505 -10.63 24.33 -5.79
CA GLY A 505 -11.90 23.99 -5.13
C GLY A 505 -13.15 24.12 -6.00
N SER A 506 -13.02 24.67 -7.22
CA SER A 506 -14.14 24.93 -8.14
C SER A 506 -14.05 24.02 -9.36
N ALA A 507 -15.08 23.18 -9.57
CA ALA A 507 -15.21 22.33 -10.74
C ALA A 507 -15.11 23.12 -12.07
N LYS A 508 -15.71 24.31 -12.13
CA LYS A 508 -15.64 25.16 -13.33
C LYS A 508 -14.21 25.61 -13.66
N VAL A 509 -13.42 25.92 -12.64
CA VAL A 509 -12.01 26.30 -12.82
C VAL A 509 -11.21 25.08 -13.25
N HIS A 510 -11.47 23.92 -12.63
CA HIS A 510 -10.87 22.65 -13.02
C HIS A 510 -11.11 22.34 -14.50
N ASP A 511 -12.34 22.47 -15.00
CA ASP A 511 -12.69 22.21 -16.40
C ASP A 511 -11.92 23.14 -17.37
N VAL A 512 -11.72 24.40 -16.99
CA VAL A 512 -10.92 25.36 -17.78
C VAL A 512 -9.46 24.94 -17.80
N GLU A 513 -8.89 24.63 -16.64
CA GLU A 513 -7.50 24.18 -16.53
C GLU A 513 -7.27 22.86 -17.28
N GLN A 514 -8.23 21.93 -17.24
CA GLN A 514 -8.12 20.64 -17.92
C GLN A 514 -8.11 20.83 -19.45
N ARG A 515 -9.04 21.62 -19.98
CA ARG A 515 -9.06 21.93 -21.42
C ARG A 515 -7.79 22.65 -21.87
N GLN A 516 -7.30 23.60 -21.07
CA GLN A 516 -6.06 24.31 -21.38
C GLN A 516 -4.86 23.36 -21.41
N LEU A 517 -4.75 22.48 -20.41
CA LEU A 517 -3.67 21.50 -20.31
C LEU A 517 -3.65 20.53 -21.49
N VAL A 518 -4.82 20.00 -21.85
CA VAL A 518 -4.95 19.08 -23.00
C VAL A 518 -4.58 19.81 -24.29
N ALA A 519 -5.09 21.03 -24.52
CA ALA A 519 -4.73 21.81 -25.69
C ALA A 519 -3.23 22.16 -25.77
N GLU A 520 -2.59 22.49 -24.64
CA GLU A 520 -1.16 22.80 -24.56
C GLU A 520 -0.28 21.60 -24.92
N ALA A 521 -0.75 20.37 -24.70
CA ALA A 521 -0.02 19.15 -25.10
C ALA A 521 0.11 19.02 -26.63
N PHE A 522 -0.83 19.59 -27.40
CA PHE A 522 -0.83 19.57 -28.86
C PHE A 522 -0.33 20.88 -29.49
N ALA A 523 -0.05 21.92 -28.71
CA ALA A 523 0.50 23.18 -29.20
C ALA A 523 1.98 23.04 -29.64
N ASP A 524 2.40 23.82 -30.64
CA ASP A 524 3.77 23.83 -31.18
C ASP A 524 4.84 24.25 -30.17
#